data_AF-A0A6J6WUM8-F1
#
_entry.id   AF-A0A6J6WUM8-F1
#
_cell.length_a   1.000
_cell.length_b   1.000
_cell.length_c   1.000
_cell.angle_alpha   90.00
_cell.angle_beta   90.00
_cell.angle_gamma   90.00
#
_symmetry.space_group_name_H-M   'P 1'
#
loop_
_entity.id
_entity.type
_entity.pdbx_description
1 polymer ?
#
loop_
_entity_poly.entity_id
_entity_poly.type
_entity_poly.pdbx_seq_one_letter_code
_entity_poly.pdbx_strand_id
1 'polypeptide(L)'
;MHQFLWAASGAMYKPGPTDFSELPPMEGSGFLDMFKDVPAHLPTWLTQDDLDHYVKQFTNSGFFGPVSWYRNLDANYEVLKDIPIERISMPTFFIGGDKDAVIAPRLDTLDAVNGLTPNYKGSVIIPGAGHWTQQEMPDEFNAALMGFLQTL
;
A
#
# COMPACT_ATOMS: atom_id res chain seq x y z
N MET A 1 8.73 14.97 0.51
CA MET A 1 8.66 13.63 -0.11
C MET A 1 9.08 12.52 0.86
N HIS A 2 10.22 12.61 1.57
CA HIS A 2 10.58 11.61 2.58
C HIS A 2 9.52 11.44 3.69
N GLN A 3 8.84 12.52 4.07
CA GLN A 3 7.75 12.47 5.07
C GLN A 3 6.67 11.45 4.72
N PHE A 4 6.26 11.42 3.45
CA PHE A 4 5.25 10.50 2.96
C PHE A 4 5.75 9.04 2.94
N LEU A 5 6.99 8.82 2.48
CA LEU A 5 7.58 7.47 2.45
C LEU A 5 7.72 6.89 3.86
N TRP A 6 8.15 7.70 4.83
CA TRP A 6 8.16 7.30 6.24
C TRP A 6 6.78 7.02 6.81
N ALA A 7 5.80 7.89 6.54
CA ALA A 7 4.50 7.81 7.20
C ALA A 7 3.73 6.53 6.85
N ALA A 8 3.98 5.96 5.67
CA ALA A 8 3.41 4.68 5.26
C ALA A 8 4.31 3.47 5.59
N SER A 9 5.47 3.67 6.20
CA SER A 9 6.35 2.57 6.64
C SER A 9 5.80 1.85 7.87
N GLY A 10 6.10 0.56 7.97
CA GLY A 10 5.74 -0.28 9.10
C GLY A 10 6.40 0.19 10.41
N ALA A 11 7.53 0.89 10.33
CA ALA A 11 8.18 1.52 11.47
C ALA A 11 7.35 2.66 12.09
N MET A 12 6.50 3.31 11.30
CA MET A 12 5.60 4.39 11.73
C MET A 12 4.15 3.92 11.90
N TYR A 13 3.87 2.64 11.64
CA TYR A 13 2.52 2.11 11.72
C TYR A 13 1.95 2.31 13.12
N LYS A 14 0.78 2.97 13.12
CA LYS A 14 -0.12 3.07 14.25
C LYS A 14 -1.50 2.68 13.72
N PRO A 15 -2.31 1.93 14.47
CA PRO A 15 -3.71 1.76 14.14
C PRO A 15 -4.33 3.14 13.88
N GLY A 16 -5.09 3.27 12.80
CA GLY A 16 -5.76 4.52 12.47
C GLY A 16 -6.70 4.96 13.60
N PRO A 17 -7.05 6.26 13.68
CA PRO A 17 -7.96 6.74 14.70
C PRO A 17 -9.31 6.05 14.53
N THR A 18 -9.84 5.49 15.62
CA THR A 18 -11.19 4.94 15.66
C THR A 18 -12.25 6.03 15.74
N ASP A 19 -11.83 7.26 16.09
CA ASP A 19 -12.65 8.45 16.16
C ASP A 19 -12.17 9.48 15.11
N PHE A 20 -12.98 9.70 14.08
CA PHE A 20 -12.65 10.63 13.00
C PHE A 20 -12.60 12.11 13.45
N SER A 21 -13.06 12.43 14.67
CA SER A 21 -12.89 13.76 15.26
C SER A 21 -11.45 14.05 15.70
N GLU A 22 -10.60 13.02 15.79
CA GLU A 22 -9.16 13.16 16.06
C GLU A 22 -8.36 13.61 14.81
N LEU A 23 -8.99 13.61 13.64
CA LEU A 23 -8.37 14.09 12.41
C LEU A 23 -8.29 15.62 12.39
N PRO A 24 -7.22 16.20 11.81
CA PRO A 24 -7.11 17.64 11.67
C PRO A 24 -8.27 18.20 10.84
N PRO A 25 -8.73 19.43 11.13
CA PRO A 25 -9.78 20.07 10.34
C PRO A 25 -9.31 20.20 8.89
N MET A 26 -10.19 19.89 7.92
CA MET A 26 -9.84 19.98 6.50
C MET A 26 -9.45 21.39 6.06
N GLU A 27 -10.04 22.42 6.68
CA GLU A 27 -9.70 23.80 6.38
C GLU A 27 -8.37 24.18 7.01
N GLY A 28 -7.42 24.63 6.18
CA GLY A 28 -6.08 25.04 6.64
C GLY A 28 -5.11 23.89 6.92
N SER A 29 -5.52 22.62 6.73
CA SER A 29 -4.61 21.47 6.71
C SER A 29 -4.47 20.89 5.31
N GLY A 30 -3.28 20.37 5.02
CA GLY A 30 -2.94 19.65 3.81
C GLY A 30 -2.61 18.19 4.09
N PHE A 31 -2.47 17.43 3.01
CA PHE A 31 -2.14 15.99 3.06
C PHE A 31 -0.92 15.67 3.93
N LEU A 32 0.11 16.52 3.91
CA LEU A 32 1.32 16.30 4.70
C LEU A 32 1.14 16.59 6.19
N ASP A 33 0.16 17.40 6.58
CA ASP A 33 -0.11 17.71 7.99
C ASP A 33 -0.70 16.51 8.75
N MET A 34 -1.13 15.48 8.01
CA MET A 34 -1.51 14.18 8.56
C MET A 34 -0.31 13.39 9.09
N PHE A 35 0.92 13.71 8.67
CA PHE A 35 2.13 12.95 8.98
C PHE A 35 2.98 13.66 10.02
N LYS A 36 2.57 13.53 11.29
CA LYS A 36 3.30 14.08 12.44
C LYS A 36 4.44 13.17 12.88
N ASP A 37 5.44 13.76 13.54
CA ASP A 37 6.56 13.07 14.20
C ASP A 37 7.40 12.16 13.29
N VAL A 38 7.45 12.47 11.99
CA VAL A 38 8.29 11.75 11.04
C VAL A 38 9.77 12.05 11.29
N PRO A 39 10.65 11.04 11.37
CA PRO A 39 12.09 11.26 11.52
C PRO A 39 12.69 12.12 10.41
N ALA A 40 13.67 12.96 10.76
CA ALA A 40 14.34 13.86 9.82
C ALA A 40 15.35 13.17 8.88
N HIS A 41 15.79 11.95 9.21
CA HIS A 41 16.66 11.12 8.38
C HIS A 41 15.81 10.15 7.54
N LEU A 42 16.37 9.52 6.51
CA LEU A 42 15.66 8.53 5.70
C LEU A 42 15.48 7.18 6.44
N PRO A 43 14.46 6.38 6.09
CA PRO A 43 14.38 5.01 6.56
C PRO A 43 15.62 4.22 6.13
N THR A 44 16.01 3.19 6.89
CA THR A 44 17.20 2.38 6.57
C THR A 44 17.08 1.60 5.26
N TRP A 45 15.86 1.39 4.78
CA TRP A 45 15.56 0.70 3.53
C TRP A 45 15.49 1.63 2.30
N LEU A 46 15.59 2.95 2.49
CA LEU A 46 15.50 3.94 1.41
C LEU A 46 16.78 4.79 1.37
N THR A 47 17.52 4.71 0.27
CA THR A 47 18.72 5.52 0.09
C THR A 47 18.40 6.94 -0.38
N GLN A 48 19.37 7.84 -0.31
CA GLN A 48 19.22 9.19 -0.86
C GLN A 48 19.02 9.15 -2.38
N ASP A 49 19.72 8.26 -3.09
CA ASP A 49 19.60 8.10 -4.53
C ASP A 49 18.19 7.63 -4.94
N ASP A 50 17.58 6.74 -4.17
CA ASP A 50 16.20 6.30 -4.38
C ASP A 50 15.22 7.47 -4.22
N LEU A 51 15.37 8.25 -3.15
CA LEU A 51 14.55 9.44 -2.92
C LEU A 51 14.71 10.47 -4.05
N ASP A 52 15.95 10.76 -4.44
CA ASP A 52 16.26 11.72 -5.49
C ASP A 52 15.68 11.27 -6.84
N HIS A 53 15.66 9.97 -7.09
CA HIS A 53 14.97 9.40 -8.23
C HIS A 53 13.46 9.71 -8.20
N TYR A 54 12.77 9.41 -7.09
CA TYR A 54 11.34 9.72 -6.96
C TYR A 54 11.06 11.22 -7.11
N VAL A 55 11.86 12.07 -6.45
CA VAL A 55 11.74 13.54 -6.54
C VAL A 55 11.85 13.96 -8.01
N LYS A 56 12.87 13.50 -8.73
CA LYS A 56 13.06 13.82 -10.14
C LYS A 56 11.86 13.40 -11.00
N GLN A 57 11.34 12.19 -10.81
CA GLN A 57 10.20 11.71 -11.60
C GLN A 57 8.95 12.56 -11.35
N PHE A 58 8.61 12.83 -10.08
CA PHE A 58 7.42 13.62 -9.73
C PHE A 58 7.57 15.11 -10.04
N THR A 59 8.78 15.67 -10.02
CA THR A 59 9.03 17.03 -10.52
C THR A 59 8.76 17.12 -12.01
N ASN A 60 9.10 16.09 -12.78
CA ASN A 60 8.85 16.04 -14.22
C ASN A 60 7.37 15.77 -14.56
N SER A 61 6.73 14.81 -13.88
CA SER A 61 5.34 14.40 -14.20
C SER A 61 4.27 15.27 -13.53
N GLY A 62 4.61 15.91 -12.40
CA GLY A 62 3.61 16.41 -11.46
C GLY A 62 2.75 15.30 -10.85
N PHE A 63 1.72 15.71 -10.08
CA PHE A 63 0.81 14.79 -9.37
C PHE A 63 -0.57 14.66 -10.02
N PHE A 64 -0.88 15.39 -11.10
CA PHE A 64 -2.21 15.37 -11.72
C PHE A 64 -2.61 13.95 -12.16
N GLY A 65 -1.72 13.23 -12.87
CA GLY A 65 -1.99 11.87 -13.33
C GLY A 65 -2.28 10.90 -12.17
N PRO A 66 -1.33 10.70 -11.24
CA PRO A 66 -1.52 9.82 -10.09
C PRO A 66 -2.74 10.16 -9.24
N VAL A 67 -2.99 11.44 -8.93
CA VAL A 67 -4.16 11.85 -8.13
C VAL A 67 -5.47 11.63 -8.91
N SER A 68 -5.45 11.77 -10.23
CA SER A 68 -6.65 11.55 -11.05
C SER A 68 -7.11 10.10 -11.08
N TRP A 69 -6.25 9.13 -10.73
CA TRP A 69 -6.67 7.75 -10.51
C TRP A 69 -7.70 7.66 -9.37
N TYR A 70 -7.44 8.34 -8.25
CA TYR A 70 -8.36 8.41 -7.11
C TYR A 70 -9.67 9.15 -7.44
N ARG A 71 -9.59 10.19 -8.30
CA ARG A 71 -10.79 10.93 -8.76
C ARG A 71 -11.72 10.08 -9.64
N ASN A 72 -11.22 8.96 -10.17
CA ASN A 72 -11.99 8.07 -11.05
C ASN A 72 -12.49 6.81 -10.33
N LEU A 73 -12.34 6.67 -9.02
CA LEU A 73 -12.77 5.45 -8.33
C LEU A 73 -14.26 5.13 -8.55
N ASP A 74 -15.13 6.12 -8.47
CA ASP A 74 -16.57 5.95 -8.72
C ASP A 74 -16.85 5.52 -10.16
N ALA A 75 -16.20 6.15 -11.14
CA ALA A 75 -16.35 5.80 -12.54
C ALA A 75 -15.83 4.39 -12.84
N ASN A 76 -14.69 4.01 -12.25
CA ASN A 76 -14.14 2.66 -12.35
C ASN A 76 -15.09 1.63 -11.75
N TYR A 77 -15.70 1.93 -10.60
CA TYR A 77 -16.71 1.07 -9.99
C TYR A 77 -17.90 0.85 -10.94
N GLU A 78 -18.46 1.91 -11.53
CA GLU A 78 -19.59 1.80 -12.45
C GLU A 78 -19.30 0.90 -13.67
N VAL A 79 -18.04 0.88 -14.14
CA VAL A 79 -17.60 0.02 -15.25
C VAL A 79 -17.40 -1.44 -14.83
N LEU A 80 -16.92 -1.66 -13.60
CA LEU A 80 -16.47 -2.98 -13.15
C LEU A 80 -17.50 -3.75 -12.31
N LYS A 81 -18.51 -3.08 -11.73
CA LYS A 81 -19.43 -3.66 -10.74
C LYS A 81 -20.18 -4.91 -11.22
N ASP A 82 -20.44 -5.02 -12.53
CA ASP A 82 -21.17 -6.13 -13.14
C ASP A 82 -20.24 -7.22 -13.72
N ILE A 83 -18.92 -7.06 -13.59
CA ILE A 83 -17.96 -8.07 -14.03
C ILE A 83 -17.84 -9.16 -12.96
N PRO A 84 -18.19 -10.42 -13.28
CA PRO A 84 -18.10 -11.52 -12.31
C PRO A 84 -16.64 -11.80 -11.94
N ILE A 85 -16.40 -12.09 -10.66
CA ILE A 85 -15.05 -12.36 -10.13
C ILE A 85 -14.43 -13.61 -10.76
N GLU A 86 -15.27 -14.54 -11.24
CA GLU A 86 -14.88 -15.76 -11.95
C GLU A 86 -14.13 -15.47 -13.26
N ARG A 87 -14.24 -14.25 -13.79
CA ARG A 87 -13.48 -13.81 -14.97
C ARG A 87 -11.97 -13.71 -14.68
N ILE A 88 -11.58 -13.57 -13.42
CA ILE A 88 -10.17 -13.55 -12.97
C ILE A 88 -9.69 -15.01 -12.80
N SER A 89 -9.56 -15.73 -13.90
CA SER A 89 -9.25 -17.17 -13.92
C SER A 89 -7.75 -17.51 -13.90
N MET A 90 -6.88 -16.51 -14.07
CA MET A 90 -5.43 -16.69 -13.94
C MET A 90 -5.05 -17.02 -12.48
N PRO A 91 -3.90 -17.68 -12.25
CA PRO A 91 -3.36 -17.85 -10.90
C PRO A 91 -3.19 -16.50 -10.18
N THR A 92 -3.73 -16.38 -8.97
CA THR A 92 -3.61 -15.16 -8.15
C THR A 92 -2.97 -15.49 -6.80
N PHE A 93 -2.24 -14.53 -6.25
CA PHE A 93 -1.57 -14.65 -4.96
C PHE A 93 -1.45 -13.27 -4.32
N PHE A 94 -1.65 -13.18 -3.00
CA PHE A 94 -1.60 -11.91 -2.29
C PHE A 94 -0.37 -11.84 -1.36
N ILE A 95 0.38 -10.75 -1.42
CA ILE A 95 1.51 -10.46 -0.53
C ILE A 95 1.26 -9.09 0.09
N GLY A 96 1.32 -9.00 1.42
CA GLY A 96 1.16 -7.73 2.13
C GLY A 96 1.96 -7.71 3.43
N GLY A 97 2.10 -6.54 4.04
CA GLY A 97 2.69 -6.37 5.36
C GLY A 97 1.66 -6.32 6.49
N ASP A 98 2.00 -6.86 7.67
CA ASP A 98 1.12 -6.80 8.85
C ASP A 98 0.96 -5.39 9.45
N LYS A 99 1.81 -4.44 9.01
CA LYS A 99 1.80 -3.04 9.41
C LYS A 99 1.50 -2.09 8.24
N ASP A 100 1.01 -2.60 7.11
CA ASP A 100 0.46 -1.73 6.06
C ASP A 100 -0.85 -1.11 6.55
N ALA A 101 -0.96 0.22 6.54
CA ALA A 101 -2.15 0.95 6.97
C ALA A 101 -3.44 0.58 6.21
N VAL A 102 -3.32 0.05 4.98
CA VAL A 102 -4.45 -0.46 4.19
C VAL A 102 -4.82 -1.90 4.60
N ILE A 103 -3.84 -2.74 4.91
CA ILE A 103 -4.04 -4.19 5.11
C ILE A 103 -4.23 -4.54 6.58
N ALA A 104 -3.46 -3.95 7.49
CA ALA A 104 -3.47 -4.23 8.92
C ALA A 104 -4.89 -4.16 9.54
N PRO A 105 -5.76 -3.17 9.22
CA PRO A 105 -7.13 -3.12 9.75
C PRO A 105 -8.08 -4.18 9.17
N ARG A 106 -7.63 -4.97 8.19
CA ARG A 106 -8.42 -5.93 7.43
C ARG A 106 -7.89 -7.36 7.53
N LEU A 107 -6.84 -7.60 8.33
CA LEU A 107 -6.18 -8.91 8.44
C LEU A 107 -7.16 -10.03 8.81
N ASP A 108 -8.14 -9.72 9.67
CA ASP A 108 -9.22 -10.62 10.09
C ASP A 108 -10.25 -10.90 8.99
N THR A 109 -10.38 -9.99 8.02
CA THR A 109 -11.25 -10.13 6.84
C THR A 109 -10.52 -10.66 5.62
N LEU A 110 -9.20 -10.87 5.68
CA LEU A 110 -8.45 -11.40 4.54
C LEU A 110 -8.97 -12.77 4.13
N ASP A 111 -9.36 -13.61 5.09
CA ASP A 111 -9.96 -14.92 4.80
C ASP A 111 -11.27 -14.83 4.00
N ALA A 112 -12.02 -13.71 4.13
CA ALA A 112 -13.23 -13.49 3.37
C ALA A 112 -12.97 -13.10 1.91
N VAL A 113 -11.77 -12.59 1.60
CA VAL A 113 -11.36 -12.25 0.22
C VAL A 113 -10.40 -13.29 -0.39
N ASN A 114 -9.75 -14.09 0.45
CA ASN A 114 -8.92 -15.22 0.06
C ASN A 114 -9.82 -16.28 -0.63
N GLY A 115 -9.50 -16.62 -1.88
CA GLY A 115 -10.27 -17.60 -2.64
C GLY A 115 -11.45 -17.05 -3.43
N LEU A 116 -11.65 -15.72 -3.46
CA LEU A 116 -12.70 -15.12 -4.32
C LEU A 116 -12.45 -15.37 -5.82
N THR A 117 -11.19 -15.48 -6.24
CA THR A 117 -10.84 -15.80 -7.63
C THR A 117 -10.71 -17.31 -7.82
N PRO A 118 -11.20 -17.89 -8.93
CA PRO A 118 -11.21 -19.34 -9.17
C PRO A 118 -9.87 -20.07 -9.01
N ASN A 119 -8.75 -19.37 -9.22
CA ASN A 119 -7.41 -19.95 -9.17
C ASN A 119 -6.51 -19.24 -8.14
N TYR A 120 -7.07 -19.01 -6.96
CA TYR A 120 -6.32 -18.44 -5.84
C TYR A 120 -5.28 -19.43 -5.29
N LYS A 121 -4.02 -19.02 -5.26
CA LYS A 121 -2.88 -19.84 -4.82
C LYS A 121 -2.44 -19.57 -3.37
N GLY A 122 -3.09 -18.64 -2.68
CA GLY A 122 -2.81 -18.33 -1.28
C GLY A 122 -2.33 -16.88 -1.06
N SER A 123 -1.86 -16.64 0.16
CA SER A 123 -1.32 -15.35 0.58
C SER A 123 -0.16 -15.51 1.55
N VAL A 124 0.65 -14.45 1.66
CA VAL A 124 1.66 -14.27 2.70
C VAL A 124 1.51 -12.87 3.29
N ILE A 125 1.47 -12.80 4.63
CA ILE A 125 1.59 -11.56 5.38
C ILE A 125 2.99 -11.50 6.00
N ILE A 126 3.76 -10.48 5.63
CA ILE A 126 5.15 -10.30 6.03
C ILE A 126 5.19 -9.51 7.35
N PRO A 127 5.68 -10.11 8.45
CA PRO A 127 5.74 -9.44 9.74
C PRO A 127 6.67 -8.22 9.72
N GLY A 128 6.22 -7.13 10.34
CA GLY A 128 6.95 -5.87 10.44
C GLY A 128 6.91 -4.97 9.21
N ALA A 129 6.47 -5.47 8.05
CA ALA A 129 6.44 -4.69 6.81
C ALA A 129 5.26 -3.71 6.77
N GLY A 130 5.52 -2.49 6.33
CA GLY A 130 4.51 -1.48 6.04
C GLY A 130 3.99 -1.53 4.62
N HIS A 131 3.52 -0.36 4.15
CA HIS A 131 2.95 -0.18 2.83
C HIS A 131 3.96 -0.40 1.69
N TRP A 132 5.23 -0.08 1.92
CA TRP A 132 6.29 -0.28 0.94
C TRP A 132 6.90 -1.67 1.09
N THR A 133 6.06 -2.70 1.23
CA THR A 133 6.44 -4.05 1.65
C THR A 133 7.68 -4.59 0.93
N GLN A 134 7.75 -4.44 -0.40
CA GLN A 134 8.85 -4.91 -1.24
C GLN A 134 10.16 -4.11 -1.09
N GLN A 135 10.10 -2.89 -0.56
CA GLN A 135 11.29 -2.09 -0.21
C GLN A 135 11.69 -2.29 1.25
N GLU A 136 10.72 -2.42 2.15
CA GLU A 136 10.96 -2.57 3.60
C GLU A 136 11.52 -3.95 3.96
N MET A 137 10.99 -5.01 3.35
CA MET A 137 11.36 -6.40 3.60
C MET A 137 11.61 -7.13 2.26
N PRO A 138 12.65 -6.73 1.51
CA PRO A 138 12.85 -7.20 0.13
C PRO A 138 13.14 -8.71 0.06
N ASP A 139 13.87 -9.27 1.02
CA ASP A 139 14.22 -10.69 1.04
C ASP A 139 12.98 -11.56 1.29
N GLU A 140 12.15 -11.18 2.26
CA GLU A 140 10.89 -11.85 2.56
C GLU A 140 9.88 -11.73 1.42
N PHE A 141 9.78 -10.54 0.80
CA PHE A 141 8.94 -10.32 -0.36
C PHE A 141 9.37 -11.20 -1.53
N ASN A 142 10.68 -11.24 -1.84
CA ASN A 142 11.23 -12.06 -2.89
C ASN A 142 11.03 -13.56 -2.63
N ALA A 143 11.20 -14.02 -1.38
CA ALA A 143 10.93 -15.40 -1.00
C ALA A 143 9.46 -15.78 -1.23
N ALA A 144 8.52 -14.91 -0.82
CA ALA A 144 7.09 -15.12 -1.04
C ALA A 144 6.73 -15.15 -2.53
N LEU A 145 7.23 -14.17 -3.31
CA LEU A 145 7.01 -14.10 -4.75
C LEU A 145 7.57 -15.33 -5.47
N MET A 146 8.83 -15.69 -5.20
CA MET A 146 9.47 -16.84 -5.84
C MET A 146 8.79 -18.15 -5.44
N GLY A 147 8.37 -18.29 -4.18
CA GLY A 147 7.59 -19.42 -3.72
C GLY A 147 6.29 -19.59 -4.52
N PHE A 148 5.56 -18.51 -4.75
CA PHE A 148 4.36 -18.52 -5.60
C PHE A 148 4.70 -18.87 -7.06
N LEU A 149 5.70 -18.22 -7.67
CA LEU A 149 6.07 -18.44 -9.07
C LEU A 149 6.49 -19.88 -9.35
N GLN A 150 7.07 -20.58 -8.37
CA GLN A 150 7.44 -22.00 -8.48
C GLN A 150 6.22 -22.95 -8.46
N THR A 151 5.03 -22.46 -8.12
CA THR A 151 3.78 -23.24 -8.16
C THR A 151 3.04 -23.16 -9.50
N LEU A 152 3.53 -22.35 -10.43
CA LEU A 152 2.95 -22.14 -11.77
C LEU A 152 3.50 -23.14 -12.78
#